data_AF-A0A956QLQ8-F1
#
_entry.id   AF-A0A956QLQ8-F1
#
_cell.length_a   1.000
_cell.length_b   1.000
_cell.length_c   1.000
_cell.angle_alpha   90.00
_cell.angle_beta   90.00
_cell.angle_gamma   90.00
#
_symmetry.space_group_name_H-M   'P 1'
#
loop_
_entity.id
_entity.type
_entity.pdbx_description
1 polymer ?
#
loop_
_entity_poly.entity_id
_entity_poly.type
_entity_poly.pdbx_seq_one_letter_code
_entity_poly.pdbx_strand_id
1 'polypeptide(L)'
;MREVLHVTAAMGLAFVCLQMLVGSLGDLEQESIFINLARTYLGDSLAQQTLLALVGAAMTVAVQSSSASIIIFMGLAQSGSVTVPVAAALVLGANLGTTSTALILSVQAEQNGRRIAMAHFLTKLGGVFITLMLFPHFLTGVEWMTKTLLFTTEPEFLVAGVHSAFNVISILWWSLLSVPILKAVAWIYPTKESKNLGLSKGVRRLLSRNPERAFVESQEQFRQLELLVKSLYDHIFKVMNEGTNTLSVQSHRSRLTRNFEALRETVHDLLFIVARQHPQRESQVLRTISMLEIYSSLSRTCFAFHDHLERGFLAEKYEIPPEITRAIDEFRTLVDRLWLDVLLPDKAEQLDEIVLDGKTLEQVILGYNRTLGSGHQTYTT
;
A
#
# COMPACT_ATOMS: atom_id res chain seq x y z
N MET A 1 -33.00 -0.42 -2.62
CA MET A 1 -33.54 -1.09 -3.83
C MET A 1 -32.99 -0.49 -5.12
N ARG A 2 -33.01 0.85 -5.32
CA ARG A 2 -32.40 1.51 -6.50
C ARG A 2 -30.90 1.26 -6.66
N GLU A 3 -30.12 1.32 -5.57
CA GLU A 3 -28.67 1.06 -5.63
C GLU A 3 -28.36 -0.38 -6.03
N VAL A 4 -29.11 -1.34 -5.48
CA VAL A 4 -29.01 -2.76 -5.87
C VAL A 4 -29.29 -2.89 -7.37
N LEU A 5 -30.37 -2.28 -7.87
CA LEU A 5 -30.73 -2.30 -9.29
C LEU A 5 -29.66 -1.67 -10.19
N HIS A 6 -29.03 -0.56 -9.77
CA HIS A 6 -27.94 0.07 -10.52
C HIS A 6 -26.70 -0.82 -10.56
N VAL A 7 -26.36 -1.47 -9.45
CA VAL A 7 -25.25 -2.42 -9.39
C VAL A 7 -25.52 -3.64 -10.27
N THR A 8 -26.72 -4.23 -10.23
CA THR A 8 -27.06 -5.35 -11.13
C THR A 8 -27.09 -4.94 -12.59
N ALA A 9 -27.60 -3.74 -12.92
CA ALA A 9 -27.61 -3.23 -14.29
C ALA A 9 -26.20 -2.92 -14.81
N ALA A 10 -25.33 -2.32 -14.01
CA ALA A 10 -23.94 -2.06 -14.36
C ALA A 10 -23.17 -3.38 -14.56
N MET A 11 -23.42 -4.37 -13.70
CA MET A 11 -22.85 -5.71 -13.86
C MET A 11 -23.35 -6.39 -15.14
N GLY A 12 -24.66 -6.33 -15.41
CA GLY A 12 -25.26 -6.87 -16.63
C GLY A 12 -24.71 -6.22 -17.91
N LEU A 13 -24.55 -4.89 -17.92
CA LEU A 13 -23.96 -4.17 -19.04
C LEU A 13 -22.48 -4.53 -19.25
N ALA A 14 -21.72 -4.68 -18.17
CA ALA A 14 -20.33 -5.14 -18.24
C ALA A 14 -20.24 -6.53 -18.88
N PHE A 15 -21.14 -7.45 -18.53
CA PHE A 15 -21.21 -8.77 -19.15
C PHE A 15 -21.60 -8.71 -20.64
N VAL A 16 -22.51 -7.81 -21.04
CA VAL A 16 -22.87 -7.62 -22.46
C VAL A 16 -21.71 -7.06 -23.28
N CYS A 17 -21.05 -5.98 -22.81
CA CYS A 17 -19.88 -5.41 -23.49
C CYS A 17 -18.76 -6.44 -23.64
N LEU A 18 -18.61 -7.29 -22.64
CA LEU A 18 -17.65 -8.37 -22.63
C LEU A 18 -18.04 -9.52 -23.59
N GLN A 19 -19.32 -9.85 -23.71
CA GLN A 19 -19.80 -10.82 -24.69
C GLN A 19 -19.59 -10.31 -26.12
N MET A 20 -19.73 -9.00 -26.35
CA MET A 20 -19.39 -8.35 -27.62
C MET A 20 -17.87 -8.37 -27.88
N LEU A 21 -17.04 -8.17 -26.85
CA LEU A 21 -15.58 -8.29 -26.94
C LEU A 21 -15.18 -9.73 -27.33
N VAL A 22 -15.78 -10.73 -26.69
CA VAL A 22 -15.57 -12.15 -27.04
C VAL A 22 -16.03 -12.45 -28.46
N GLY A 23 -17.19 -11.94 -28.87
CA GLY A 23 -17.68 -12.07 -30.25
C GLY A 23 -16.73 -11.46 -31.28
N SER A 24 -16.16 -10.29 -30.99
CA SER A 24 -15.16 -9.63 -31.84
C SER A 24 -13.80 -10.35 -31.86
N LEU A 25 -13.49 -11.16 -30.85
CA LEU A 25 -12.29 -11.99 -30.83
C LEU A 25 -12.42 -13.24 -31.70
N GLY A 26 -13.65 -13.67 -32.01
CA GLY A 26 -13.92 -14.70 -33.02
C GLY A 26 -13.34 -14.36 -34.39
N ASP A 27 -13.36 -13.07 -34.76
CA ASP A 27 -12.77 -12.56 -36.00
C ASP A 27 -11.23 -12.39 -35.93
N LEU A 28 -10.66 -12.33 -34.72
CA LEU A 28 -9.22 -12.22 -34.47
C LEU A 28 -8.53 -13.59 -34.24
N GLU A 29 -9.31 -14.68 -34.26
CA GLU A 29 -8.85 -16.05 -34.00
C GLU A 29 -7.75 -16.56 -34.93
N GLN A 30 -7.54 -15.91 -36.08
CA GLN A 30 -6.55 -16.36 -37.07
C GLN A 30 -5.17 -15.70 -36.91
N GLU A 31 -5.07 -14.53 -36.27
CA GLU A 31 -3.83 -13.71 -36.30
C GLU A 31 -3.18 -13.46 -34.93
N SER A 32 -3.82 -13.87 -33.82
CA SER A 32 -3.21 -13.69 -32.49
C SER A 32 -2.18 -14.78 -32.20
N ILE A 33 -0.91 -14.38 -32.08
CA ILE A 33 0.21 -15.25 -31.70
C ILE A 33 -0.07 -16.06 -30.41
N PHE A 34 -0.83 -15.50 -29.48
CA PHE A 34 -1.19 -16.15 -28.22
C PHE A 34 -2.19 -17.29 -28.41
N ILE A 35 -3.17 -17.11 -29.30
CA ILE A 35 -4.19 -18.13 -29.62
C ILE A 35 -3.54 -19.28 -30.41
N ASN A 36 -2.66 -18.96 -31.35
CA ASN A 36 -1.93 -19.97 -32.13
C ASN A 36 -0.99 -20.82 -31.24
N LEU A 37 -0.30 -20.18 -30.29
CA LEU A 37 0.50 -20.91 -29.29
C LEU A 37 -0.38 -21.78 -28.38
N ALA A 38 -1.55 -21.30 -27.96
CA ALA A 38 -2.47 -22.08 -27.14
C ALA A 38 -3.03 -23.30 -27.88
N ARG A 39 -3.34 -23.17 -29.18
CA ARG A 39 -3.84 -24.27 -30.03
C ARG A 39 -2.78 -25.33 -30.35
N THR A 40 -1.50 -24.98 -30.29
CA THR A 40 -0.39 -25.90 -30.62
C THR A 40 -0.20 -26.98 -29.56
N TYR A 41 -0.60 -26.72 -28.31
CA TYR A 41 -0.39 -27.63 -27.19
C TYR A 41 -1.71 -28.13 -26.63
N LEU A 42 -1.82 -29.44 -26.42
CA LEU A 42 -3.02 -30.08 -25.88
C LEU A 42 -3.12 -29.97 -24.34
N GLY A 43 -1.99 -29.67 -23.69
CA GLY A 43 -1.94 -29.55 -22.22
C GLY A 43 -1.83 -30.89 -21.51
N ASP A 44 -1.38 -31.94 -22.21
CA ASP A 44 -1.35 -33.31 -21.68
C ASP A 44 -0.15 -33.58 -20.77
N SER A 45 0.90 -32.76 -20.88
CA SER A 45 2.10 -32.85 -20.05
C SER A 45 2.29 -31.60 -19.19
N LEU A 46 2.92 -31.78 -18.05
CA LEU A 46 3.26 -30.68 -17.14
C LEU A 46 4.04 -29.55 -17.84
N ALA A 47 4.93 -29.90 -18.77
CA ALA A 47 5.71 -28.91 -19.52
C ALA A 47 4.80 -28.04 -20.40
N GLN A 48 3.84 -28.64 -21.11
CA GLN A 48 2.86 -27.93 -21.92
C GLN A 48 1.95 -27.06 -21.05
N GLN A 49 1.45 -27.60 -19.94
CA GLN A 49 0.60 -26.85 -19.00
C GLN A 49 1.35 -25.64 -18.40
N THR A 50 2.62 -25.80 -18.07
CA THR A 50 3.47 -24.71 -17.58
C THR A 50 3.67 -23.64 -18.65
N LEU A 51 3.93 -24.04 -19.90
CA LEU A 51 4.06 -23.10 -21.01
C LEU A 51 2.75 -22.34 -21.26
N LEU A 52 1.61 -23.02 -21.25
CA LEU A 52 0.29 -22.40 -21.36
C LEU A 52 0.01 -21.43 -20.20
N ALA A 53 0.42 -21.77 -18.97
CA ALA A 53 0.35 -20.85 -17.85
C ALA A 53 1.23 -19.61 -18.06
N LEU A 54 2.42 -19.73 -18.65
CA LEU A 54 3.24 -18.56 -18.99
C LEU A 54 2.58 -17.70 -20.06
N VAL A 55 1.95 -18.31 -21.08
CA VAL A 55 1.15 -17.59 -22.10
C VAL A 55 0.00 -16.82 -21.45
N GLY A 56 -0.73 -17.46 -20.53
CA GLY A 56 -1.83 -16.82 -19.81
C GLY A 56 -1.36 -15.67 -18.91
N ALA A 57 -0.21 -15.82 -18.26
CA ALA A 57 0.39 -14.76 -17.47
C ALA A 57 0.79 -13.57 -18.35
N ALA A 58 1.44 -13.82 -19.49
CA ALA A 58 1.83 -12.79 -20.44
C ALA A 58 0.61 -12.04 -21.01
N MET A 59 -0.48 -12.76 -21.32
CA MET A 59 -1.73 -12.15 -21.78
C MET A 59 -2.30 -11.20 -20.71
N THR A 60 -2.38 -11.64 -19.45
CA THR A 60 -2.86 -10.76 -18.36
C THR A 60 -1.96 -9.55 -18.15
N VAL A 61 -0.64 -9.70 -18.29
CA VAL A 61 0.30 -8.57 -18.22
C VAL A 61 0.06 -7.59 -19.37
N ALA A 62 -0.23 -8.07 -20.58
CA ALA A 62 -0.52 -7.21 -21.73
C ALA A 62 -1.88 -6.49 -21.58
N VAL A 63 -2.91 -7.22 -21.16
CA VAL A 63 -4.28 -6.70 -21.01
C VAL A 63 -4.44 -5.85 -19.75
N GLN A 64 -3.59 -6.05 -18.73
CA GLN A 64 -3.68 -5.41 -17.40
C GLN A 64 -5.03 -5.62 -16.68
N SER A 65 -5.84 -6.56 -17.15
CA SER A 65 -7.12 -6.93 -16.55
C SER A 65 -7.25 -8.46 -16.51
N SER A 66 -7.25 -9.00 -15.29
CA SER A 66 -7.37 -10.43 -15.05
C SER A 66 -8.75 -10.95 -15.44
N SER A 67 -9.81 -10.18 -15.14
CA SER A 67 -11.19 -10.53 -15.49
C SER A 67 -11.35 -10.61 -17.00
N ALA A 68 -10.88 -9.60 -17.75
CA ALA A 68 -10.93 -9.63 -19.21
C ALA A 68 -10.20 -10.86 -19.75
N SER A 69 -9.00 -11.16 -19.25
CA SER A 69 -8.22 -12.33 -19.70
C SER A 69 -8.92 -13.66 -19.45
N ILE A 70 -9.54 -13.84 -18.27
CA ILE A 70 -10.29 -15.06 -17.94
C ILE A 70 -11.48 -15.24 -18.88
N ILE A 71 -12.20 -14.16 -19.18
CA ILE A 71 -13.38 -14.25 -20.04
C ILE A 71 -12.98 -14.56 -21.49
N ILE A 72 -11.86 -14.02 -21.97
CA ILE A 72 -11.32 -14.42 -23.28
C ILE A 72 -11.10 -15.94 -23.30
N PHE A 73 -10.51 -16.52 -22.27
CA PHE A 73 -10.29 -17.97 -22.20
C PHE A 73 -11.59 -18.77 -22.06
N MET A 74 -12.60 -18.24 -21.35
CA MET A 74 -13.94 -18.84 -21.31
C MET A 74 -14.58 -18.88 -22.70
N GLY A 75 -14.50 -17.78 -23.47
CA GLY A 75 -15.01 -17.71 -24.84
C GLY A 75 -14.29 -18.64 -25.81
N LEU A 76 -12.98 -18.77 -25.69
CA LEU A 76 -12.20 -19.73 -26.49
C LEU A 76 -12.55 -21.19 -26.18
N ALA A 77 -12.88 -21.50 -24.93
CA ALA A 77 -13.35 -22.83 -24.55
C ALA A 77 -14.80 -23.08 -25.02
N GLN A 78 -15.67 -22.09 -24.90
CA GLN A 78 -17.08 -22.16 -25.33
C GLN A 78 -17.21 -22.38 -26.84
N SER A 79 -16.39 -21.68 -27.63
CA SER A 79 -16.35 -21.84 -29.10
C SER A 79 -15.71 -23.16 -29.56
N GLY A 80 -15.07 -23.91 -28.65
CA GLY A 80 -14.28 -25.10 -28.98
C GLY A 80 -12.91 -24.80 -29.59
N SER A 81 -12.52 -23.52 -29.68
CA SER A 81 -11.23 -23.07 -30.20
C SER A 81 -10.04 -23.57 -29.38
N VAL A 82 -10.22 -23.79 -28.08
CA VAL A 82 -9.28 -24.50 -27.21
C VAL A 82 -10.04 -25.48 -26.32
N THR A 83 -9.34 -26.53 -25.86
CA THR A 83 -9.93 -27.48 -24.90
C THR A 83 -9.98 -26.89 -23.49
N VAL A 84 -10.86 -27.41 -22.62
CA VAL A 84 -10.95 -26.97 -21.21
C VAL A 84 -9.61 -27.10 -20.47
N PRO A 85 -8.81 -28.18 -20.62
CA PRO A 85 -7.47 -28.25 -20.02
C PRO A 85 -6.54 -27.10 -20.46
N VAL A 86 -6.58 -26.73 -21.74
CA VAL A 86 -5.76 -25.62 -22.26
C VAL A 86 -6.21 -24.29 -21.66
N ALA A 87 -7.51 -24.01 -21.67
CA ALA A 87 -8.08 -22.80 -21.06
C ALA A 87 -7.80 -22.75 -19.55
N ALA A 88 -7.88 -23.89 -18.85
CA ALA A 88 -7.56 -23.98 -17.43
C ALA A 88 -6.11 -23.60 -17.14
N ALA A 89 -5.15 -24.13 -17.90
CA ALA A 89 -3.74 -23.79 -17.75
C ALA A 89 -3.48 -22.30 -18.00
N LEU A 90 -4.12 -21.72 -19.03
CA LEU A 90 -4.09 -20.28 -19.30
C LEU A 90 -4.65 -19.46 -18.12
N VAL A 91 -5.76 -19.89 -17.50
CA VAL A 91 -6.34 -19.24 -16.31
C VAL A 91 -5.41 -19.29 -15.10
N LEU A 92 -4.69 -20.39 -14.87
CA LEU A 92 -3.66 -20.47 -13.81
C LEU A 92 -2.56 -19.43 -14.05
N GLY A 93 -2.14 -19.30 -15.30
CA GLY A 93 -1.25 -18.25 -15.77
C GLY A 93 -1.75 -16.84 -15.50
N ALA A 94 -2.98 -16.56 -15.93
CA ALA A 94 -3.59 -15.25 -15.75
C ALA A 94 -3.66 -14.84 -14.28
N ASN A 95 -3.91 -15.79 -13.38
CA ASN A 95 -3.86 -15.54 -11.94
C ASN A 95 -2.47 -15.13 -11.44
N LEU A 96 -1.39 -15.73 -11.96
CA LEU A 96 -0.03 -15.29 -11.67
C LEU A 96 0.26 -13.91 -12.24
N GLY A 97 -0.18 -13.64 -13.48
CA GLY A 97 -0.01 -12.36 -14.17
C GLY A 97 -0.58 -11.16 -13.41
N THR A 98 -1.62 -11.34 -12.60
CA THR A 98 -2.22 -10.28 -11.76
C THR A 98 -1.25 -9.62 -10.78
N THR A 99 -0.16 -10.31 -10.43
CA THR A 99 0.83 -9.82 -9.48
C THR A 99 1.83 -8.84 -10.12
N SER A 100 1.87 -8.77 -11.46
CA SER A 100 2.81 -7.93 -12.22
C SER A 100 2.70 -6.45 -11.86
N THR A 101 1.49 -5.90 -11.77
CA THR A 101 1.27 -4.49 -11.41
C THR A 101 1.88 -4.17 -10.04
N ALA A 102 1.63 -5.03 -9.03
CA ALA A 102 2.20 -4.85 -7.70
C ALA A 102 3.74 -4.96 -7.71
N LEU A 103 4.30 -5.89 -8.49
CA LEU A 103 5.75 -6.02 -8.64
C LEU A 103 6.38 -4.79 -9.30
N ILE A 104 5.78 -4.28 -10.39
CA ILE A 104 6.24 -3.07 -11.09
C ILE A 104 6.20 -1.86 -10.15
N LEU A 105 5.07 -1.64 -9.47
CA LEU A 105 4.91 -0.53 -8.52
C LEU A 105 5.88 -0.66 -7.33
N SER A 106 6.22 -1.89 -6.92
CA SER A 106 7.10 -2.11 -5.79
C SER A 106 8.54 -1.65 -6.01
N VAL A 107 8.98 -1.49 -7.27
CA VAL A 107 10.33 -0.99 -7.61
C VAL A 107 10.56 0.37 -6.95
N GLN A 108 9.55 1.25 -6.94
CA GLN A 108 9.62 2.56 -6.32
C GLN A 108 9.13 2.58 -4.86
N ALA A 109 8.52 1.48 -4.39
CA ALA A 109 8.00 1.40 -3.04
C ALA A 109 9.11 1.28 -1.99
N GLU A 110 8.77 1.67 -0.76
CA GLU A 110 9.60 1.40 0.41
C GLU A 110 9.74 -0.11 0.67
N GLN A 111 10.65 -0.47 1.57
CA GLN A 111 11.01 -1.86 1.83
C GLN A 111 9.81 -2.75 2.20
N ASN A 112 8.86 -2.25 2.98
CA ASN A 112 7.65 -3.00 3.31
C ASN A 112 6.74 -3.20 2.08
N GLY A 113 6.61 -2.20 1.21
CA GLY A 113 5.88 -2.33 -0.05
C GLY A 113 6.48 -3.39 -0.97
N ARG A 114 7.82 -3.45 -1.09
CA ARG A 114 8.54 -4.51 -1.82
C ARG A 114 8.27 -5.90 -1.27
N ARG A 115 8.21 -6.03 0.06
CA ARG A 115 7.90 -7.30 0.72
C ARG A 115 6.47 -7.75 0.48
N ILE A 116 5.49 -6.84 0.54
CA ILE A 116 4.08 -7.15 0.28
C ILE A 116 3.90 -7.62 -1.17
N ALA A 117 4.48 -6.90 -2.14
CA ALA A 117 4.42 -7.29 -3.55
C ALA A 117 5.07 -8.67 -3.80
N MET A 118 6.24 -8.93 -3.19
CA MET A 118 6.91 -10.22 -3.28
C MET A 118 6.11 -11.35 -2.61
N ALA A 119 5.52 -11.09 -1.44
CA ALA A 119 4.67 -12.07 -0.76
C ALA A 119 3.43 -12.42 -1.60
N HIS A 120 2.82 -11.42 -2.24
CA HIS A 120 1.70 -11.64 -3.16
C HIS A 120 2.12 -12.51 -4.36
N PHE A 121 3.25 -12.18 -5.01
CA PHE A 121 3.82 -12.97 -6.10
C PHE A 121 4.09 -14.42 -5.70
N LEU A 122 4.82 -14.65 -4.59
CA LEU A 122 5.18 -16.00 -4.14
C LEU A 122 3.96 -16.83 -3.75
N THR A 123 2.92 -16.19 -3.21
CA THR A 123 1.67 -16.89 -2.87
C THR A 123 0.96 -17.40 -4.12
N LYS A 124 0.84 -16.56 -5.16
CA LYS A 124 0.24 -16.96 -6.43
C LYS A 124 1.11 -17.99 -7.16
N LEU A 125 2.43 -17.81 -7.15
CA LEU A 125 3.37 -18.76 -7.76
C LEU A 125 3.29 -20.15 -7.10
N GLY A 126 3.26 -20.20 -5.77
CA GLY A 126 3.09 -21.45 -5.03
C GLY A 126 1.76 -22.12 -5.33
N GLY A 127 0.66 -21.34 -5.37
CA GLY A 127 -0.65 -21.84 -5.79
C GLY A 127 -0.61 -22.46 -7.19
N VAL A 128 -0.04 -21.76 -8.18
CA VAL A 128 0.06 -22.26 -9.57
C VAL A 128 0.88 -23.53 -9.61
N PHE A 129 2.03 -23.56 -8.92
CA PHE A 129 2.89 -24.73 -8.87
C PHE A 129 2.15 -25.97 -8.33
N ILE A 130 1.42 -25.84 -7.22
CA ILE A 130 0.66 -26.95 -6.62
C ILE A 130 -0.46 -27.41 -7.54
N THR A 131 -1.21 -26.47 -8.12
CA THR A 131 -2.30 -26.80 -9.02
C THR A 131 -1.79 -27.50 -10.27
N LEU A 132 -0.64 -27.10 -10.82
CA LEU A 132 -0.01 -27.79 -11.95
C LEU A 132 0.47 -29.20 -11.59
N MET A 133 1.04 -29.41 -10.39
CA MET A 133 1.42 -30.75 -9.92
C MET A 133 0.21 -31.69 -9.77
N LEU A 134 -0.95 -31.14 -9.42
CA LEU A 134 -2.19 -31.89 -9.21
C LEU A 134 -3.19 -31.73 -10.35
N PHE A 135 -2.74 -31.26 -11.52
CA PHE A 135 -3.60 -30.72 -12.57
C PHE A 135 -4.77 -31.63 -13.00
N PRO A 136 -4.57 -32.95 -13.24
CA PRO A 136 -5.68 -33.83 -13.62
C PRO A 136 -6.74 -33.92 -12.52
N HIS A 137 -6.31 -34.12 -11.27
CA HIS A 137 -7.21 -34.22 -10.12
C HIS A 137 -7.92 -32.90 -9.84
N PHE A 138 -7.22 -31.79 -10.03
CA PHE A 138 -7.78 -30.46 -9.92
C PHE A 138 -8.91 -30.26 -10.94
N LEU A 139 -8.69 -30.61 -12.22
CA LEU A 139 -9.71 -30.50 -13.26
C LEU A 139 -10.91 -31.39 -12.97
N THR A 140 -10.70 -32.66 -12.60
CA THR A 140 -11.80 -33.55 -12.22
C THR A 140 -12.59 -33.01 -11.02
N GLY A 141 -11.90 -32.42 -10.04
CA GLY A 141 -12.55 -31.78 -8.89
C GLY A 141 -13.38 -30.56 -9.27
N VAL A 142 -12.89 -29.72 -10.18
CA VAL A 142 -13.63 -28.58 -10.74
C VAL A 142 -14.85 -29.06 -11.52
N GLU A 143 -14.70 -30.07 -12.38
CA GLU A 143 -15.81 -30.63 -13.15
C GLU A 143 -16.90 -31.20 -12.25
N TRP A 144 -16.51 -31.98 -11.24
CA TRP A 144 -17.44 -32.49 -10.24
C TRP A 144 -18.17 -31.35 -9.53
N MET A 145 -17.43 -30.34 -9.06
CA MET A 145 -18.00 -29.19 -8.34
C MET A 145 -18.98 -28.40 -9.22
N THR A 146 -18.60 -28.07 -10.45
CA THR A 146 -19.44 -27.34 -11.40
C THR A 146 -20.70 -28.13 -11.73
N LYS A 147 -20.59 -29.43 -11.98
CA LYS A 147 -21.75 -30.31 -12.23
C LYS A 147 -22.68 -30.39 -11.03
N THR A 148 -22.14 -30.50 -9.81
CA THR A 148 -22.95 -30.64 -8.59
C THR A 148 -23.62 -29.34 -8.16
N LEU A 149 -22.92 -28.20 -8.25
CA LEU A 149 -23.44 -26.91 -7.77
C LEU A 149 -24.24 -26.15 -8.82
N LEU A 150 -23.85 -26.25 -10.09
CA LEU A 150 -24.42 -25.45 -11.18
C LEU A 150 -25.20 -26.30 -12.19
N PHE A 151 -25.24 -27.63 -12.02
CA PHE A 151 -25.98 -28.55 -12.89
C PHE A 151 -25.59 -28.45 -14.38
N THR A 152 -24.35 -28.08 -14.67
CA THR A 152 -23.82 -27.87 -16.02
C THR A 152 -22.44 -28.48 -16.19
N THR A 153 -22.10 -28.82 -17.44
CA THR A 153 -20.77 -29.25 -17.88
C THR A 153 -20.24 -28.39 -19.04
N GLU A 154 -20.86 -27.22 -19.25
CA GLU A 154 -20.48 -26.33 -20.34
C GLU A 154 -19.05 -25.76 -20.12
N PRO A 155 -18.21 -25.67 -21.17
CA PRO A 155 -16.79 -25.32 -21.06
C PRO A 155 -16.52 -23.99 -20.34
N GLU A 156 -17.29 -22.94 -20.62
CA GLU A 156 -17.13 -21.62 -20.01
C GLU A 156 -17.31 -21.65 -18.49
N PHE A 157 -18.27 -22.44 -17.99
CA PHE A 157 -18.51 -22.58 -16.56
C PHE A 157 -17.43 -23.42 -15.88
N LEU A 158 -16.89 -24.42 -16.57
CA LEU A 158 -15.73 -25.18 -16.09
C LEU A 158 -14.50 -24.27 -15.96
N VAL A 159 -14.22 -23.42 -16.94
CA VAL A 159 -13.11 -22.46 -16.91
C VAL A 159 -13.29 -21.41 -15.81
N ALA A 160 -14.51 -20.90 -15.61
CA ALA A 160 -14.83 -20.03 -14.47
C ALA A 160 -14.65 -20.74 -13.11
N GLY A 161 -15.03 -22.02 -13.05
CA GLY A 161 -14.81 -22.90 -11.90
C GLY A 161 -13.33 -23.07 -11.57
N VAL A 162 -12.47 -23.22 -12.59
CA VAL A 162 -11.01 -23.27 -12.43
C VAL A 162 -10.48 -22.02 -11.74
N HIS A 163 -10.89 -20.83 -12.19
CA HIS A 163 -10.47 -19.58 -11.56
C HIS A 163 -10.84 -19.53 -10.07
N SER A 164 -12.08 -19.91 -9.74
CA SER A 164 -12.59 -19.88 -8.38
C SER A 164 -11.89 -20.89 -7.48
N ALA A 165 -11.77 -22.15 -7.93
CA ALA A 165 -11.11 -23.22 -7.19
C ALA A 165 -9.62 -22.90 -6.95
N PHE A 166 -8.93 -22.33 -7.94
CA PHE A 166 -7.56 -21.88 -7.78
C PHE A 166 -7.39 -20.83 -6.67
N ASN A 167 -8.30 -19.86 -6.58
CA ASN A 167 -8.24 -18.85 -5.53
C ASN A 167 -8.47 -19.45 -4.14
N VAL A 168 -9.35 -20.44 -4.01
CA VAL A 168 -9.53 -21.20 -2.75
C VAL A 168 -8.25 -21.94 -2.37
N ILE A 169 -7.62 -22.64 -3.32
CA ILE A 169 -6.33 -23.31 -3.11
C ILE A 169 -5.26 -22.30 -2.66
N SER A 170 -5.22 -21.12 -3.30
CA SER A 170 -4.27 -20.06 -2.95
C SER A 170 -4.45 -19.56 -1.51
N ILE A 171 -5.69 -19.44 -1.04
CA ILE A 171 -6.01 -19.04 0.35
C ILE A 171 -5.58 -20.13 1.34
N LEU A 172 -5.88 -21.39 1.06
CA LEU A 172 -5.50 -22.52 1.91
C LEU A 172 -3.98 -22.66 2.02
N TRP A 173 -3.30 -22.59 0.87
CA TRP A 173 -1.84 -22.58 0.78
C TRP A 173 -1.23 -21.43 1.59
N TRP A 174 -1.73 -20.22 1.42
CA TRP A 174 -1.28 -19.05 2.18
C TRP A 174 -1.47 -19.25 3.69
N SER A 175 -2.62 -19.74 4.11
CA SER A 175 -2.92 -19.96 5.54
C SER A 175 -1.90 -20.91 6.18
N LEU A 176 -1.54 -21.99 5.47
CA LEU A 176 -0.59 -22.99 5.97
C LEU A 176 0.87 -22.52 5.92
N LEU A 177 1.26 -21.72 4.92
CA LEU A 177 2.67 -21.39 4.65
C LEU A 177 3.00 -19.90 4.69
N SER A 178 2.15 -19.06 5.26
CA SER A 178 2.42 -17.64 5.46
C SER A 178 3.77 -17.40 6.16
N VAL A 179 4.08 -18.13 7.23
CA VAL A 179 5.34 -17.99 7.98
C VAL A 179 6.59 -18.28 7.12
N PRO A 180 6.72 -19.44 6.45
CA PRO A 180 7.88 -19.69 5.59
C PRO A 180 7.94 -18.74 4.38
N ILE A 181 6.81 -18.35 3.79
CA ILE A 181 6.79 -17.35 2.71
C ILE A 181 7.35 -16.03 3.22
N LEU A 182 6.90 -15.55 4.38
CA LEU A 182 7.41 -14.31 4.98
C LEU A 182 8.89 -14.40 5.34
N LYS A 183 9.39 -15.56 5.75
CA LYS A 183 10.84 -15.79 5.94
C LYS A 183 11.61 -15.71 4.63
N ALA A 184 11.12 -16.33 3.56
CA ALA A 184 11.73 -16.25 2.24
C ALA A 184 11.74 -14.80 1.71
N VAL A 185 10.63 -14.07 1.88
CA VAL A 185 10.52 -12.65 1.55
C VAL A 185 11.52 -11.81 2.36
N ALA A 186 11.65 -12.08 3.66
CA ALA A 186 12.62 -11.41 4.52
C ALA A 186 14.06 -11.74 4.13
N TRP A 187 14.33 -12.91 3.56
CA TRP A 187 15.65 -13.26 3.03
C TRP A 187 15.97 -12.52 1.74
N ILE A 188 15.01 -12.39 0.81
CA ILE A 188 15.15 -11.63 -0.45
C ILE A 188 15.30 -10.12 -0.17
N TYR A 189 14.48 -9.60 0.74
CA TYR A 189 14.48 -8.19 1.14
C TYR A 189 14.81 -8.07 2.64
N PRO A 190 16.09 -8.23 3.05
CA PRO A 190 16.50 -8.26 4.46
C PRO A 190 16.24 -6.96 5.19
N THR A 191 15.66 -7.03 6.39
CA THR A 191 15.41 -5.84 7.22
C THR A 191 16.78 -5.30 7.60
N LYS A 192 17.18 -4.17 7.04
CA LYS A 192 18.22 -3.39 7.69
C LYS A 192 17.51 -2.76 8.88
N GLU A 193 17.89 -3.13 10.10
CA GLU A 193 17.58 -2.29 11.26
C GLU A 193 18.15 -0.91 10.92
N SER A 194 17.26 -0.02 10.52
CA SER A 194 17.59 1.38 10.41
C SER A 194 18.02 1.79 11.82
N LYS A 195 19.21 2.40 11.95
CA LYS A 195 19.60 3.13 13.16
C LYS A 195 18.59 4.26 13.34
N ASN A 196 17.42 3.94 13.87
CA ASN A 196 16.40 4.90 14.19
C ASN A 196 16.86 5.63 15.46
N LEU A 197 16.47 6.90 15.59
CA LEU A 197 16.83 7.69 16.76
C LEU A 197 16.17 7.16 18.05
N GLY A 198 15.03 6.48 17.94
CA GLY A 198 14.32 5.87 19.08
C GLY A 198 15.04 4.66 19.69
N LEU A 199 14.75 4.39 20.96
CA LEU A 199 15.38 3.31 21.72
C LEU A 199 14.91 1.93 21.27
N SER A 200 15.86 0.99 21.25
CA SER A 200 15.55 -0.42 20.99
C SER A 200 14.60 -0.98 22.05
N LYS A 201 13.81 -2.00 21.68
CA LYS A 201 12.90 -2.67 22.62
C LYS A 201 13.62 -3.22 23.85
N GLY A 202 14.89 -3.64 23.71
CA GLY A 202 15.72 -4.10 24.81
C GLY A 202 16.01 -2.99 25.83
N VAL A 203 16.40 -1.80 25.36
CA VAL A 203 16.69 -0.65 26.23
C VAL A 203 15.41 -0.16 26.92
N ARG A 204 14.29 -0.07 26.20
CA ARG A 204 12.97 0.27 26.78
C ARG A 204 12.58 -0.66 27.93
N ARG A 205 12.81 -1.97 27.79
CA ARG A 205 12.58 -2.97 28.86
C ARG A 205 13.52 -2.84 30.06
N LEU A 206 14.74 -2.33 29.86
CA LEU A 206 15.66 -2.09 30.98
C LEU A 206 15.22 -0.86 31.78
N LEU A 207 14.83 0.21 31.09
CA LEU A 207 14.32 1.44 31.70
C LEU A 207 13.00 1.24 32.44
N SER A 208 12.19 0.24 32.06
CA SER A 208 10.94 -0.06 32.75
C SER A 208 11.09 -0.46 34.23
N ARG A 209 12.32 -0.78 34.66
CA ARG A 209 12.66 -1.11 36.04
C ARG A 209 12.99 0.12 36.89
N ASN A 210 13.19 1.29 36.28
CA ASN A 210 13.51 2.53 36.96
C ASN A 210 12.71 3.69 36.35
N PRO A 211 11.52 4.00 36.89
CA PRO A 211 10.63 5.00 36.32
C PRO A 211 11.20 6.42 36.31
N GLU A 212 12.03 6.79 37.28
CA GLU A 212 12.66 8.11 37.25
C GLU A 212 13.59 8.26 36.06
N ARG A 213 14.42 7.23 35.80
CA ARG A 213 15.26 7.21 34.60
C ARG A 213 14.43 7.11 33.32
N ALA A 214 13.34 6.34 33.32
CA ALA A 214 12.43 6.28 32.19
C ALA A 214 11.80 7.65 31.88
N PHE A 215 11.45 8.41 32.91
CA PHE A 215 10.92 9.77 32.74
C PHE A 215 11.97 10.72 32.16
N VAL A 216 13.17 10.77 32.74
CA VAL A 216 14.25 11.62 32.22
C VAL A 216 14.60 11.27 30.78
N GLU A 217 14.70 9.97 30.47
CA GLU A 217 14.94 9.52 29.10
C GLU A 217 13.78 9.87 28.17
N SER A 218 12.53 9.79 28.62
CA SER A 218 11.38 10.21 27.80
C SER A 218 11.45 11.70 27.42
N GLN A 219 11.93 12.55 28.32
CA GLN A 219 12.13 13.98 28.05
C GLN A 219 13.27 14.20 27.03
N GLU A 220 14.36 13.43 27.12
CA GLU A 220 15.47 13.53 26.16
C GLU A 220 15.07 13.02 24.76
N GLN A 221 14.34 11.90 24.69
CA GLN A 221 13.79 11.38 23.42
C GLN A 221 12.76 12.35 22.83
N PHE A 222 11.97 13.01 23.68
CA PHE A 222 11.05 14.07 23.26
C PHE A 222 11.83 15.25 22.68
N ARG A 223 12.88 15.74 23.34
CA ARG A 223 13.76 16.80 22.82
C ARG A 223 14.37 16.47 21.45
N GLN A 224 14.77 15.21 21.23
CA GLN A 224 15.23 14.78 19.89
C GLN A 224 14.13 14.83 18.84
N LEU A 225 12.88 14.52 19.21
CA LEU A 225 11.72 14.63 18.34
C LEU A 225 11.45 16.10 17.98
N GLU A 226 11.58 17.01 18.94
CA GLU A 226 11.46 18.46 18.69
C GLU A 226 12.48 18.91 17.64
N LEU A 227 13.76 18.59 17.85
CA LEU A 227 14.85 18.92 16.92
C LEU A 227 14.60 18.34 15.52
N LEU A 228 14.04 17.14 15.42
CA LEU A 228 13.69 16.54 14.13
C LEU A 228 12.57 17.33 13.43
N VAL A 229 11.54 17.75 14.17
CA VAL A 229 10.46 18.57 13.58
C VAL A 229 10.97 19.95 13.18
N LYS A 230 11.88 20.55 13.94
CA LYS A 230 12.55 21.80 13.51
C LYS A 230 13.38 21.58 12.26
N SER A 231 14.12 20.49 12.16
CA SER A 231 14.87 20.16 10.94
C SER A 231 13.95 19.92 9.73
N LEU A 232 12.78 19.30 9.91
CA LEU A 232 11.78 19.14 8.84
C LEU A 232 11.27 20.51 8.38
N TYR A 233 10.95 21.36 9.35
CA TYR A 233 10.51 22.73 9.11
C TYR A 233 11.58 23.53 8.35
N ASP A 234 12.83 23.58 8.83
CA ASP A 234 13.92 24.33 8.18
C ASP A 234 14.18 23.85 6.75
N HIS A 235 13.99 22.54 6.50
CA HIS A 235 14.14 21.96 5.18
C HIS A 235 13.06 22.45 4.20
N ILE A 236 11.80 22.62 4.64
CA ILE A 236 10.72 23.19 3.80
C ILE A 236 11.12 24.58 3.31
N PHE A 237 11.65 25.43 4.20
CA PHE A 237 12.09 26.79 3.83
C PHE A 237 13.30 26.80 2.91
N LYS A 238 14.27 25.92 3.17
CA LYS A 238 15.43 25.77 2.30
C LYS A 238 15.00 25.44 0.87
N VAL A 239 14.04 24.52 0.72
CA VAL A 239 13.47 24.13 -0.58
C VAL A 239 12.77 25.31 -1.25
N MET A 240 11.98 26.10 -0.51
CA MET A 240 11.30 27.27 -1.07
C MET A 240 12.28 28.36 -1.54
N ASN A 241 13.37 28.60 -0.80
CA ASN A 241 14.28 29.72 -1.05
C ASN A 241 15.39 29.39 -2.06
N GLU A 242 15.98 28.20 -1.99
CA GLU A 242 17.17 27.84 -2.79
C GLU A 242 16.83 27.08 -4.07
N GLY A 243 15.57 26.67 -4.23
CA GLY A 243 15.14 25.86 -5.37
C GLY A 243 15.74 24.44 -5.38
N THR A 244 15.56 23.77 -6.52
CA THR A 244 15.49 22.31 -6.66
C THR A 244 16.79 21.51 -6.50
N ASN A 245 17.97 22.13 -6.39
CA ASN A 245 19.25 21.41 -6.37
C ASN A 245 19.56 20.66 -5.06
N THR A 246 18.70 20.77 -4.05
CA THR A 246 18.87 20.09 -2.74
C THR A 246 17.96 18.88 -2.56
N LEU A 247 17.01 18.64 -3.48
CA LEU A 247 16.02 17.58 -3.38
C LEU A 247 16.49 16.33 -4.10
N SER A 248 17.45 15.64 -3.47
CA SER A 248 17.59 14.21 -3.72
C SER A 248 16.93 13.43 -2.58
N VAL A 249 16.17 12.44 -3.02
CA VAL A 249 15.81 11.22 -2.34
C VAL A 249 14.58 11.26 -1.42
N GLN A 250 13.48 10.71 -1.93
CA GLN A 250 12.37 10.06 -1.21
C GLN A 250 12.86 9.22 0.00
N SER A 251 14.10 8.72 -0.02
CA SER A 251 14.74 8.05 1.12
C SER A 251 15.01 8.95 2.34
N HIS A 252 15.24 10.25 2.15
CA HIS A 252 15.42 11.24 3.22
C HIS A 252 14.10 11.43 3.99
N ARG A 253 12.98 11.63 3.26
CA ARG A 253 11.62 11.66 3.82
C ARG A 253 11.31 10.39 4.60
N SER A 254 11.44 9.22 3.98
CA SER A 254 11.17 7.95 4.66
C SER A 254 12.05 7.72 5.89
N ARG A 255 13.27 8.26 5.92
CA ARG A 255 14.13 8.22 7.12
C ARG A 255 13.61 9.14 8.22
N LEU A 256 13.22 10.38 7.88
CA LEU A 256 12.68 11.33 8.85
C LEU A 256 11.35 10.87 9.45
N THR A 257 10.43 10.35 8.62
CA THR A 257 9.18 9.78 9.11
C THR A 257 9.43 8.59 10.04
N ARG A 258 10.32 7.66 9.67
CA ARG A 258 10.67 6.51 10.52
C ARG A 258 11.32 6.94 11.84
N ASN A 259 12.20 7.94 11.80
CA ASN A 259 12.84 8.47 13.02
C ASN A 259 11.82 9.15 13.94
N PHE A 260 10.93 9.98 13.38
CA PHE A 260 9.87 10.63 14.13
C PHE A 260 8.96 9.61 14.82
N GLU A 261 8.50 8.61 14.08
CA GLU A 261 7.65 7.54 14.61
C GLU A 261 8.36 6.71 15.68
N ALA A 262 9.63 6.37 15.49
CA ALA A 262 10.41 5.64 16.48
C ALA A 262 10.64 6.43 17.78
N LEU A 263 10.91 7.73 17.66
CA LEU A 263 11.03 8.63 18.82
C LEU A 263 9.69 8.75 19.54
N ARG A 264 8.60 8.98 18.80
CA ARG A 264 7.24 9.09 19.34
C ARG A 264 6.83 7.84 20.11
N GLU A 265 7.04 6.66 19.51
CA GLU A 265 6.76 5.37 20.15
C GLU A 265 7.59 5.19 21.43
N THR A 266 8.87 5.58 21.40
CA THR A 266 9.75 5.50 22.56
C THR A 266 9.28 6.41 23.70
N VAL A 267 8.95 7.67 23.41
CA VAL A 267 8.43 8.63 24.40
C VAL A 267 7.14 8.10 25.01
N HIS A 268 6.20 7.66 24.16
CA HIS A 268 4.91 7.13 24.60
C HIS A 268 5.07 5.92 25.52
N ASP A 269 5.89 4.93 25.13
CA ASP A 269 6.13 3.73 25.93
C ASP A 269 6.73 4.05 27.30
N LEU A 270 7.71 4.94 27.35
CA LEU A 270 8.35 5.35 28.60
C LEU A 270 7.39 6.12 29.50
N LEU A 271 6.60 7.05 28.94
CA LEU A 271 5.59 7.79 29.69
C LEU A 271 4.48 6.88 30.22
N PHE A 272 4.07 5.87 29.46
CA PHE A 272 3.09 4.87 29.91
C PHE A 272 3.61 4.10 31.14
N ILE A 273 4.89 3.71 31.14
CA ILE A 273 5.54 3.09 32.30
C ILE A 273 5.53 4.04 33.51
N VAL A 274 5.88 5.31 33.30
CA VAL A 274 5.93 6.31 34.38
C VAL A 274 4.54 6.56 34.96
N ALA A 275 3.52 6.76 34.12
CA ALA A 275 2.14 6.97 34.56
C ALA A 275 1.64 5.83 35.44
N ARG A 276 1.96 4.58 35.07
CA ARG A 276 1.53 3.40 35.81
C ARG A 276 2.23 3.24 37.16
N GLN A 277 3.48 3.69 37.29
CA GLN A 277 4.31 3.44 38.47
C GLN A 277 4.46 4.66 39.41
N HIS A 278 4.26 5.89 38.92
CA HIS A 278 4.41 7.13 39.70
C HIS A 278 3.23 8.10 39.48
N PRO A 279 2.09 7.90 40.16
CA PRO A 279 0.91 8.77 40.04
C PRO A 279 1.19 10.24 40.36
N GLN A 280 2.18 10.52 41.21
CA GLN A 280 2.55 11.90 41.57
C GLN A 280 3.11 12.72 40.38
N ARG A 281 3.53 12.07 39.29
CA ARG A 281 4.00 12.73 38.06
C ARG A 281 2.95 12.78 36.96
N GLU A 282 1.69 12.45 37.25
CA GLU A 282 0.60 12.40 36.28
C GLU A 282 0.45 13.71 35.49
N SER A 283 0.52 14.86 36.15
CA SER A 283 0.43 16.18 35.48
C SER A 283 1.56 16.40 34.47
N GLN A 284 2.79 15.98 34.78
CA GLN A 284 3.94 16.09 33.88
C GLN A 284 3.84 15.11 32.70
N VAL A 285 3.33 13.90 32.95
CA VAL A 285 3.10 12.90 31.91
C VAL A 285 2.01 13.39 30.95
N LEU A 286 0.86 13.85 31.45
CA LEU A 286 -0.22 14.39 30.64
C LEU A 286 0.23 15.60 29.82
N ARG A 287 1.06 16.48 30.39
CA ARG A 287 1.67 17.59 29.65
C ARG A 287 2.55 17.10 28.50
N THR A 288 3.43 16.13 28.77
CA THR A 288 4.34 15.60 27.74
C THR A 288 3.57 14.88 26.63
N ILE A 289 2.50 14.14 26.96
CA ILE A 289 1.59 13.52 25.98
C ILE A 289 0.90 14.58 25.13
N SER A 290 0.37 15.64 25.75
CA SER A 290 -0.28 16.74 25.02
C SER A 290 0.70 17.40 24.04
N MET A 291 1.94 17.67 24.48
CA MET A 291 3.00 18.18 23.61
C MET A 291 3.34 17.20 22.48
N LEU A 292 3.40 15.89 22.76
CA LEU A 292 3.65 14.87 21.76
C LEU A 292 2.56 14.86 20.66
N GLU A 293 1.30 15.08 21.02
CA GLU A 293 0.21 15.23 20.05
C GLU A 293 0.38 16.48 19.18
N ILE A 294 0.75 17.62 19.78
CA ILE A 294 1.03 18.86 19.04
C ILE A 294 2.16 18.63 18.04
N TYR A 295 3.30 18.08 18.47
CA TYR A 295 4.42 17.82 17.55
C TYR A 295 4.10 16.75 16.51
N SER A 296 3.21 15.79 16.81
CA SER A 296 2.69 14.83 15.83
C SER A 296 1.82 15.50 14.77
N SER A 297 0.98 16.46 15.17
CA SER A 297 0.25 17.32 14.24
C SER A 297 1.21 18.16 13.38
N LEU A 298 2.18 18.83 14.03
CA LEU A 298 3.19 19.66 13.37
C LEU A 298 4.01 18.88 12.33
N SER A 299 4.45 17.67 12.68
CA SER A 299 5.18 16.76 11.81
C SER A 299 4.35 16.34 10.58
N ARG A 300 3.07 15.98 10.79
CA ARG A 300 2.15 15.65 9.69
C ARG A 300 1.97 16.85 8.74
N THR A 301 1.84 18.05 9.29
CA THR A 301 1.77 19.29 8.52
C THR A 301 3.05 19.54 7.72
N CYS A 302 4.23 19.42 8.33
CA CYS A 302 5.50 19.54 7.62
C CYS A 302 5.61 18.56 6.44
N PHE A 303 5.21 17.30 6.65
CA PHE A 303 5.23 16.30 5.57
C PHE A 303 4.23 16.62 4.45
N ALA A 304 3.07 17.19 4.77
CA ALA A 304 2.09 17.61 3.77
C ALA A 304 2.63 18.77 2.91
N PHE A 305 3.22 19.80 3.55
CA PHE A 305 3.87 20.90 2.83
C PHE A 305 5.01 20.39 1.95
N HIS A 306 5.84 19.50 2.48
CA HIS A 306 6.91 18.87 1.70
C HIS A 306 6.37 18.14 0.47
N ASP A 307 5.30 17.35 0.60
CA ASP A 307 4.68 16.61 -0.52
C ASP A 307 4.08 17.54 -1.58
N HIS A 308 3.49 18.66 -1.17
CA HIS A 308 3.01 19.70 -2.10
C HIS A 308 4.15 20.40 -2.83
N LEU A 309 5.21 20.77 -2.11
CA LEU A 309 6.39 21.36 -2.72
C LEU A 309 7.05 20.37 -3.68
N GLU A 310 7.12 19.09 -3.32
CA GLU A 310 7.66 18.02 -4.16
C GLU A 310 6.83 17.84 -5.45
N ARG A 311 5.51 17.63 -5.34
CA ARG A 311 4.65 17.38 -6.52
C ARG A 311 4.47 18.62 -7.40
N GLY A 312 4.18 19.77 -6.81
CA GLY A 312 3.88 20.99 -7.55
C GLY A 312 5.11 21.58 -8.27
N PHE A 313 6.28 21.55 -7.64
CA PHE A 313 7.49 22.20 -8.18
C PHE A 313 8.39 21.26 -8.96
N LEU A 314 8.49 19.96 -8.59
CA LEU A 314 9.38 19.02 -9.28
C LEU A 314 8.74 18.33 -10.49
N ALA A 315 7.47 17.91 -10.37
CA ALA A 315 6.82 17.14 -11.42
C ALA A 315 6.17 18.04 -12.48
N GLU A 316 5.58 19.17 -12.05
CA GLU A 316 4.66 19.95 -12.90
C GLU A 316 5.08 21.42 -13.11
N LYS A 317 6.15 21.90 -12.43
CA LYS A 317 6.72 23.26 -12.56
C LYS A 317 5.73 24.42 -12.31
N TYR A 318 4.86 24.30 -11.32
CA TYR A 318 3.91 25.35 -10.98
C TYR A 318 4.51 26.50 -10.15
N GLU A 319 3.86 27.67 -10.21
CA GLU A 319 4.07 28.78 -9.27
C GLU A 319 3.41 28.49 -7.92
N ILE A 320 4.00 28.99 -6.82
CA ILE A 320 3.42 28.85 -5.46
C ILE A 320 2.18 29.75 -5.36
N PRO A 321 0.98 29.21 -5.07
CA PRO A 321 -0.16 30.04 -4.73
C PRO A 321 0.14 30.92 -3.51
N PRO A 322 -0.24 32.22 -3.51
CA PRO A 322 -0.03 33.14 -2.39
C PRO A 322 -0.57 32.63 -1.04
N GLU A 323 -1.66 31.84 -1.09
CA GLU A 323 -2.29 31.23 0.07
C GLU A 323 -1.40 30.18 0.74
N ILE A 324 -0.63 29.41 -0.05
CA ILE A 324 0.32 28.42 0.48
C ILE A 324 1.48 29.15 1.16
N THR A 325 2.01 30.21 0.54
CA THR A 325 3.05 31.06 1.14
C THR A 325 2.59 31.64 2.48
N ARG A 326 1.35 32.16 2.52
CA ARG A 326 0.74 32.69 3.75
C ARG A 326 0.56 31.61 4.83
N ALA A 327 0.07 30.42 4.46
CA ALA A 327 -0.10 29.30 5.40
C ALA A 327 1.25 28.85 5.99
N ILE A 328 2.33 28.87 5.19
CA ILE A 328 3.68 28.55 5.64
C ILE A 328 4.21 29.62 6.61
N ASP A 329 3.93 30.91 6.37
CA ASP A 329 4.30 32.01 7.29
C ASP A 329 3.49 31.99 8.60
N GLU A 330 2.19 31.64 8.55
CA GLU A 330 1.37 31.44 9.75
C GLU A 330 1.87 30.23 10.55
N PHE A 331 2.23 29.14 9.88
CA PHE A 331 2.86 27.97 10.48
C PHE A 331 4.21 28.31 11.11
N ARG A 332 5.05 29.14 10.47
CA ARG A 332 6.30 29.66 11.06
C ARG A 332 6.04 30.33 12.40
N THR A 333 5.11 31.26 12.41
CA THR A 333 4.82 32.08 13.59
C THR A 333 4.29 31.23 14.73
N LEU A 334 3.57 30.14 14.42
CA LEU A 334 3.16 29.14 15.41
C LEU A 334 4.37 28.35 15.95
N VAL A 335 5.19 27.80 15.05
CA VAL A 335 6.39 26.99 15.41
C VAL A 335 7.35 27.80 16.27
N ASP A 336 7.66 29.04 15.89
CA ASP A 336 8.60 29.88 16.62
C ASP A 336 8.06 30.29 18.00
N ARG A 337 6.75 30.54 18.14
CA ARG A 337 6.10 30.74 19.45
C ARG A 337 6.18 29.49 20.32
N LEU A 338 5.88 28.32 19.75
CA LEU A 338 5.96 27.02 20.43
C LEU A 338 7.37 26.75 20.94
N TRP A 339 8.38 27.02 20.11
CA TRP A 339 9.79 26.86 20.47
C TRP A 339 10.21 27.79 21.62
N LEU A 340 9.73 29.03 21.63
CA LEU A 340 10.03 29.99 22.69
C LEU A 340 9.36 29.63 24.02
N ASP A 341 8.11 29.18 24.00
CA ASP A 341 7.35 28.84 25.20
C ASP A 341 7.75 27.47 25.80
N VAL A 342 8.25 26.54 24.98
CA VAL A 342 8.81 25.27 25.45
C VAL A 342 10.19 25.45 26.11
N LEU A 343 11.01 26.39 25.62
CA LEU A 343 12.33 26.67 26.18
C LEU A 343 12.29 27.50 27.49
N LEU A 344 11.17 28.17 27.78
CA LEU A 344 10.97 29.03 28.95
C LEU A 344 9.76 28.56 29.79
N PRO A 345 9.94 27.54 30.65
CA PRO A 345 8.84 26.76 31.26
C PRO A 345 7.96 27.48 32.29
N ASP A 346 8.23 28.75 32.62
CA ASP A 346 7.50 29.50 33.66
C ASP A 346 6.09 29.95 33.24
N LYS A 347 5.65 29.69 32.00
CA LYS A 347 4.32 30.06 31.47
C LYS A 347 3.45 28.85 31.17
N ALA A 348 3.10 28.10 32.21
CA ALA A 348 2.26 26.91 32.13
C ALA A 348 0.80 27.16 31.68
N GLU A 349 0.29 28.39 31.78
CA GLU A 349 -1.14 28.70 31.55
C GLU A 349 -1.53 28.86 30.07
N GLN A 350 -0.57 28.89 29.13
CA GLN A 350 -0.84 29.17 27.71
C GLN A 350 -0.83 27.92 26.81
N LEU A 351 -0.59 26.72 27.37
CA LEU A 351 -0.49 25.47 26.60
C LEU A 351 -1.80 25.07 25.91
N ASP A 352 -2.95 25.27 26.54
CA ASP A 352 -4.25 24.90 25.96
C ASP A 352 -4.60 25.76 24.73
N GLU A 353 -4.22 27.04 24.76
CA GLU A 353 -4.41 27.98 23.64
C GLU A 353 -3.53 27.59 22.44
N ILE A 354 -2.28 27.20 22.71
CA ILE A 354 -1.34 26.70 21.69
C ILE A 354 -1.83 25.38 21.08
N VAL A 355 -2.39 24.46 21.88
CA VAL A 355 -3.00 23.21 21.39
C VAL A 355 -4.18 23.51 20.46
N LEU A 356 -5.02 24.48 20.83
CA LEU A 356 -6.16 24.90 20.03
C LEU A 356 -5.74 25.50 18.69
N ASP A 357 -4.76 26.41 18.71
CA ASP A 357 -4.19 27.02 17.52
C ASP A 357 -3.56 25.95 16.61
N GLY A 358 -2.81 25.00 17.17
CA GLY A 358 -2.22 23.88 16.43
C GLY A 358 -3.27 22.99 15.74
N LYS A 359 -4.34 22.62 16.46
CA LYS A 359 -5.47 21.86 15.88
C LYS A 359 -6.20 22.63 14.79
N THR A 360 -6.36 23.94 14.98
CA THR A 360 -7.01 24.82 13.99
C THR A 360 -6.18 24.89 12.72
N LEU A 361 -4.85 25.04 12.85
CA LEU A 361 -3.94 25.04 11.71
C LEU A 361 -3.94 23.69 10.97
N GLU A 362 -3.94 22.58 11.71
CA GLU A 362 -4.08 21.23 11.13
C GLU A 362 -5.39 21.12 10.32
N GLN A 363 -6.51 21.63 10.83
CA GLN A 363 -7.78 21.61 10.11
C GLN A 363 -7.78 22.47 8.84
N VAL A 364 -7.18 23.66 8.87
CA VAL A 364 -7.04 24.53 7.68
C VAL A 364 -6.26 23.80 6.59
N ILE A 365 -5.14 23.16 6.94
CA ILE A 365 -4.25 22.48 5.99
C ILE A 365 -4.85 21.17 5.49
N LEU A 366 -5.49 20.38 6.36
CA LEU A 366 -6.27 19.20 5.96
C LEU A 366 -7.49 19.57 5.10
N GLY A 367 -8.10 20.72 5.35
CA GLY A 367 -9.16 21.30 4.51
C GLY A 367 -8.64 21.57 3.11
N TYR A 368 -7.45 22.17 3.00
CA TYR A 368 -6.81 22.46 1.72
C TYR A 368 -6.45 21.20 0.92
N ASN A 369 -5.92 20.17 1.60
CA ASN A 369 -5.67 18.84 1.02
C ASN A 369 -6.93 18.21 0.42
N ARG A 370 -8.10 18.42 1.04
CA ARG A 370 -9.40 17.95 0.52
C ARG A 370 -9.81 18.72 -0.73
N THR A 371 -9.74 20.05 -0.72
CA THR A 371 -10.08 20.89 -1.89
C THR A 371 -9.18 20.63 -3.09
N LEU A 372 -7.89 20.36 -2.90
CA LEU A 372 -6.97 20.06 -4.01
C LEU A 372 -7.01 18.59 -4.45
N GLY A 373 -7.27 17.65 -3.52
CA GLY A 373 -7.59 16.26 -3.88
C GLY A 373 -8.87 16.13 -4.71
N SER A 374 -9.85 17.02 -4.51
CA SER A 374 -11.02 17.18 -5.41
C SER A 374 -10.77 18.08 -6.64
N GLY A 375 -9.68 18.85 -6.66
CA GLY A 375 -9.40 19.88 -7.67
C GLY A 375 -8.65 19.38 -8.91
N HIS A 376 -8.41 18.08 -9.05
CA HIS A 376 -7.78 17.45 -10.23
C HIS A 376 -8.53 17.68 -11.57
N GLN A 377 -9.62 18.46 -11.60
CA GLN A 377 -10.40 18.73 -12.82
C GLN A 377 -10.42 20.19 -13.28
N THR A 378 -9.77 21.14 -12.61
CA THR A 378 -10.10 22.55 -12.90
C THR A 378 -8.95 23.52 -12.98
N TYR A 379 -7.80 23.14 -13.57
CA TYR A 379 -6.85 24.14 -14.07
C TYR A 379 -6.22 23.66 -15.39
N THR A 380 -7.03 23.62 -16.45
CA THR A 380 -6.57 23.77 -17.83
C THR A 380 -7.33 24.95 -18.43
N THR A 381 -6.66 26.10 -18.50
CA THR A 381 -6.95 27.17 -19.45
C THR A 381 -5.69 27.50 -20.19
#